data_AF-A0AA51MZF0-F1
#
_entry.id   AF-A0AA51MZF0-F1
#
_cell.length_a   1.000
_cell.length_b   1.000
_cell.length_c   1.000
_cell.angle_alpha   90.00
_cell.angle_beta   90.00
_cell.angle_gamma   90.00
#
_symmetry.space_group_name_H-M   'P 1'
#
loop_
_entity.id
_entity.type
_entity.pdbx_description
1 polymer ?
#
loop_
_entity_poly.entity_id
_entity_poly.type
_entity_poly.pdbx_seq_one_letter_code
_entity_poly.pdbx_strand_id
1 'polypeptide(L)'
;MISYKSGIVKSIINDEKDITTVNVNVEGEVYKAVNYKDFTGEVNVEDEVVLNTTAVDLSLGTGGYHFIIYNHKNKTMELKGPGHIMKLRYTPYQMSCLVAEEEDSPYHHIFNDFKSLDNHIFIVATLHSMVAPIAAMIKYMNKDLRINYMMTDGGALPMAFSNTIRDLKGKEILDKTITVGHAFGGDLETINIYTGLIAAKEILKGDITIISMGPGIVGSGTKYGFTGMEQGYIIDAINNLGGLAVAVPRISFKDLRERHKGISHHTITVLSQITNTKANVVLPYLEEEKEDYLKEQIDKLNIKTRHNIIFQDGEDIQKAMEMFNLKTSSMGRTIKDDIDYFISLGAVGQYVASLF
;
A
#
# COMPACT_ATOMS: atom_id res chain seq x y z
N MET A 1 12.73 -15.44 14.21
CA MET A 1 14.19 -15.69 14.24
C MET A 1 14.77 -15.17 12.94
N ILE A 2 16.00 -14.64 12.94
CA ILE A 2 16.64 -14.07 11.74
C ILE A 2 17.90 -14.87 11.39
N SER A 3 18.14 -15.06 10.09
CA SER A 3 19.40 -15.53 9.51
C SER A 3 20.17 -14.32 8.99
N TYR A 4 21.49 -14.27 9.25
CA TYR A 4 22.35 -13.20 8.76
C TYR A 4 23.69 -13.73 8.28
N LYS A 5 24.25 -13.02 7.28
CA LYS A 5 25.57 -13.31 6.70
C LYS A 5 26.33 -12.01 6.42
N SER A 6 27.65 -12.05 6.48
CA SER A 6 28.49 -10.95 5.98
C SER A 6 28.64 -11.03 4.46
N GLY A 7 28.83 -9.89 3.82
CA GLY A 7 29.10 -9.81 2.40
C GLY A 7 29.83 -8.53 2.01
N ILE A 8 30.31 -8.48 0.77
CA ILE A 8 31.03 -7.32 0.21
C ILE A 8 30.22 -6.73 -0.94
N VAL A 9 29.94 -5.43 -0.88
CA VAL A 9 29.20 -4.71 -1.92
C VAL A 9 30.01 -4.69 -3.21
N LYS A 10 29.44 -5.20 -4.30
CA LYS A 10 30.11 -5.31 -5.62
C LYS A 10 29.73 -4.23 -6.60
N SER A 11 28.47 -3.82 -6.60
CA SER A 11 28.01 -2.72 -7.45
C SER A 11 26.73 -2.10 -6.91
N ILE A 12 26.52 -0.84 -7.25
CA ILE A 12 25.28 -0.12 -6.97
C ILE A 12 24.38 -0.28 -8.20
N ILE A 13 23.18 -0.83 -7.99
CA ILE A 13 22.17 -1.00 -9.05
C ILE A 13 21.38 0.30 -9.22
N ASN A 14 20.95 0.86 -8.10
CA ASN A 14 20.19 2.11 -8.07
C ASN A 14 20.49 2.82 -6.74
N ASP A 15 20.60 4.13 -6.78
CA ASP A 15 20.80 4.97 -5.60
C ASP A 15 19.77 6.09 -5.59
N GLU A 16 18.89 6.03 -4.60
CA GLU A 16 17.79 6.97 -4.42
C GLU A 16 18.00 7.73 -3.11
N LYS A 17 17.16 8.74 -2.88
CA LYS A 17 17.27 9.61 -1.70
C LYS A 17 17.34 8.84 -0.38
N ASP A 18 16.46 7.86 -0.18
CA ASP A 18 16.27 7.17 1.11
C ASP A 18 16.62 5.67 1.06
N ILE A 19 16.94 5.14 -0.12
CA ILE A 19 17.18 3.70 -0.36
C ILE A 19 18.23 3.48 -1.44
N THR A 20 19.13 2.52 -1.23
CA THR A 20 20.08 2.06 -2.25
C THR A 20 19.86 0.57 -2.50
N THR A 21 19.85 0.18 -3.78
CA THR A 21 19.85 -1.22 -4.17
C THR A 21 21.24 -1.59 -4.69
N VAL A 22 21.83 -2.65 -4.15
CA VAL A 22 23.19 -3.08 -4.45
C VAL A 22 23.25 -4.56 -4.81
N ASN A 23 24.30 -4.95 -5.52
CA ASN A 23 24.74 -6.35 -5.58
C ASN A 23 25.78 -6.59 -4.49
N VAL A 24 25.63 -7.67 -3.73
CA VAL A 24 26.55 -8.05 -2.64
C VAL A 24 27.05 -9.47 -2.89
N ASN A 25 28.36 -9.66 -2.80
CA ASN A 25 28.97 -11.00 -2.81
C ASN A 25 28.90 -11.59 -1.40
N VAL A 26 28.27 -12.75 -1.29
CA VAL A 26 28.19 -13.56 -0.07
C VAL A 26 28.76 -14.94 -0.40
N GLU A 27 29.93 -15.26 0.18
CA GLU A 27 30.59 -16.57 0.02
C GLU A 27 30.83 -16.99 -1.45
N GLY A 28 31.06 -16.02 -2.35
CA GLY A 28 31.32 -16.26 -3.77
C GLY A 28 30.11 -16.06 -4.68
N GLU A 29 28.89 -16.04 -4.13
CA GLU A 29 27.64 -15.85 -4.87
C GLU A 29 27.16 -14.39 -4.79
N VAL A 30 26.52 -13.89 -5.85
CA VAL A 30 26.06 -12.50 -5.93
C VAL A 30 24.55 -12.41 -5.74
N TYR A 31 24.15 -11.66 -4.72
CA TYR A 31 22.75 -11.42 -4.38
C TYR A 31 22.40 -9.93 -4.49
N LYS A 32 21.13 -9.64 -4.76
CA LYS A 32 20.62 -8.28 -4.61
C LYS A 32 20.37 -7.99 -3.13
N ALA A 33 20.71 -6.79 -2.69
CA ALA A 33 20.40 -6.32 -1.35
C ALA A 33 19.86 -4.89 -1.35
N VAL A 34 19.07 -4.58 -0.33
CA VAL A 34 18.52 -3.26 -0.06
C VAL A 34 19.20 -2.64 1.15
N ASN A 35 19.59 -1.38 1.01
CA ASN A 35 20.12 -0.53 2.05
C ASN A 35 19.12 0.60 2.32
N TYR A 36 18.63 0.73 3.55
CA TYR A 36 17.83 1.88 3.97
C TYR A 36 18.76 2.91 4.63
N LYS A 37 18.91 4.07 4.00
CA LYS A 37 19.94 5.05 4.39
C LYS A 37 19.73 5.61 5.79
N ASP A 38 18.49 5.68 6.24
CA ASP A 38 18.14 6.11 7.60
C ASP A 38 18.55 5.10 8.69
N PHE A 39 18.83 3.85 8.34
CA PHE A 39 19.28 2.83 9.28
C PHE A 39 20.78 2.59 9.25
N THR A 40 21.36 2.58 8.06
CA THR A 40 22.74 2.09 7.85
C THR A 40 23.63 3.11 7.15
N GLY A 41 23.11 4.30 6.84
CA GLY A 41 23.82 5.34 6.10
C GLY A 41 24.04 5.00 4.64
N GLU A 42 24.94 5.74 4.01
CA GLU A 42 25.35 5.46 2.62
C GLU A 42 26.13 4.15 2.52
N VAL A 43 26.01 3.49 1.37
CA VAL A 43 26.73 2.24 1.05
C VAL A 43 27.53 2.40 -0.23
N ASN A 44 28.79 1.97 -0.20
CA ASN A 44 29.72 2.08 -1.33
C ASN A 44 30.23 0.71 -1.78
N VAL A 45 30.77 0.65 -2.99
CA VAL A 45 31.46 -0.54 -3.49
C VAL A 45 32.66 -0.87 -2.58
N GLU A 46 32.90 -2.16 -2.36
CA GLU A 46 33.85 -2.71 -1.40
C GLU A 46 33.54 -2.43 0.08
N ASP A 47 32.34 -1.95 0.42
CA ASP A 47 31.88 -1.94 1.81
C ASP A 47 31.58 -3.37 2.28
N GLU A 48 32.05 -3.69 3.48
CA GLU A 48 31.68 -4.91 4.19
C GLU A 48 30.39 -4.67 4.97
N VAL A 49 29.38 -5.50 4.72
CA VAL A 49 28.03 -5.34 5.26
C VAL A 49 27.53 -6.65 5.87
N VAL A 50 26.65 -6.54 6.87
CA VAL A 50 25.88 -7.66 7.41
C VAL A 50 24.49 -7.62 6.77
N LEU A 51 24.03 -8.75 6.27
CA LEU A 51 22.76 -8.91 5.56
C LEU A 51 21.79 -9.79 6.35
N ASN A 52 20.52 -9.41 6.40
CA ASN A 52 19.43 -10.32 6.70
C ASN A 52 19.13 -11.18 5.47
N THR A 53 19.37 -12.50 5.59
CA THR A 53 19.20 -13.46 4.49
C THR A 53 17.91 -14.26 4.59
N THR A 54 17.20 -14.15 5.72
CA THR A 54 16.08 -15.00 6.13
C THR A 54 15.04 -15.27 5.03
N ALA A 55 14.56 -14.23 4.36
CA ALA A 55 13.45 -14.39 3.43
C ALA A 55 13.86 -15.07 2.11
N VAL A 56 15.11 -14.90 1.70
CA VAL A 56 15.68 -15.58 0.53
C VAL A 56 16.01 -17.03 0.89
N ASP A 57 16.60 -17.27 2.07
CA ASP A 57 16.88 -18.62 2.58
C ASP A 57 15.59 -19.47 2.65
N LEU A 58 14.47 -18.84 3.03
CA LEU A 58 13.13 -19.46 3.08
C LEU A 58 12.36 -19.42 1.75
N SER A 59 12.96 -18.90 0.67
CA SER A 59 12.33 -18.80 -0.66
C SER A 59 10.96 -18.10 -0.66
N LEU A 60 10.78 -17.06 0.16
CA LEU A 60 9.49 -16.38 0.37
C LEU A 60 9.10 -15.38 -0.75
N GLY A 61 9.85 -15.33 -1.84
CA GLY A 61 9.49 -14.47 -2.98
C GLY A 61 9.60 -12.97 -2.69
N THR A 62 10.55 -12.52 -1.88
CA THR A 62 10.83 -11.10 -1.57
C THR A 62 11.48 -10.34 -2.74
N GLY A 63 11.22 -10.73 -3.99
CA GLY A 63 11.96 -10.23 -5.15
C GLY A 63 13.44 -10.65 -5.18
N GLY A 64 13.85 -11.56 -4.28
CA GLY A 64 15.23 -12.04 -4.17
C GLY A 64 16.18 -11.08 -3.44
N TYR A 65 15.63 -10.12 -2.67
CA TYR A 65 16.45 -9.17 -1.91
C TYR A 65 16.81 -9.69 -0.53
N HIS A 66 18.09 -9.56 -0.18
CA HIS A 66 18.56 -9.45 1.19
C HIS A 66 18.42 -8.00 1.69
N PHE A 67 18.52 -7.78 3.00
CA PHE A 67 18.43 -6.45 3.59
C PHE A 67 19.68 -6.16 4.43
N ILE A 68 20.35 -5.03 4.18
CA ILE A 68 21.53 -4.63 4.94
C ILE A 68 21.08 -4.27 6.37
N ILE A 69 21.68 -4.96 7.33
CA ILE A 69 21.51 -4.78 8.78
C ILE A 69 22.50 -3.74 9.30
N TYR A 70 23.74 -3.81 8.82
CA TYR A 70 24.85 -2.99 9.31
C TYR A 70 25.92 -2.85 8.22
N ASN A 71 26.56 -1.69 8.17
CA ASN A 71 27.71 -1.41 7.30
C ASN A 71 28.95 -1.14 8.18
N HIS A 72 30.00 -1.94 8.05
CA HIS A 72 31.21 -1.82 8.87
C HIS A 72 31.97 -0.51 8.69
N LYS A 73 31.78 0.20 7.57
CA LYS A 73 32.36 1.53 7.37
C LYS A 73 31.61 2.62 8.13
N ASN A 74 30.33 2.42 8.41
CA ASN A 74 29.50 3.40 9.11
C ASN A 74 29.50 3.12 10.62
N LYS A 75 30.37 3.82 11.35
CA LYS A 75 30.57 3.59 12.80
C LYS A 75 29.62 4.40 13.69
N THR A 76 29.06 5.49 13.17
CA THR A 76 28.24 6.44 13.94
C THR A 76 27.21 7.09 13.03
N MET A 77 25.97 7.18 13.48
CA MET A 77 24.91 7.99 12.86
C MET A 77 24.30 8.89 13.91
N GLU A 78 24.27 10.18 13.63
CA GLU A 78 23.59 11.16 14.47
C GLU A 78 22.10 11.21 14.17
N LEU A 79 21.29 11.48 15.20
CA LEU A 79 19.86 11.67 15.05
C LEU A 79 19.59 12.89 14.14
N LYS A 80 18.63 12.74 13.22
CA LYS A 80 18.21 13.80 12.30
C LYS A 80 16.71 14.06 12.44
N GLY A 81 16.34 15.32 12.28
CA GLY A 81 14.95 15.75 12.24
C GLY A 81 14.31 15.97 13.62
N PRO A 82 13.15 16.63 13.65
CA PRO A 82 12.38 16.83 14.86
C PRO A 82 11.57 15.60 15.25
N GLY A 83 10.95 15.66 16.44
CA GLY A 83 9.98 14.69 16.91
C GLY A 83 10.59 13.56 17.74
N HIS A 84 9.78 13.06 18.69
CA HIS A 84 10.21 12.04 19.63
C HIS A 84 9.38 10.75 19.56
N ILE A 85 8.37 10.69 18.68
CA ILE A 85 7.57 9.49 18.52
C ILE A 85 8.35 8.41 17.77
N MET A 86 8.38 7.21 18.36
CA MET A 86 9.20 6.10 17.88
C MET A 86 8.43 5.14 16.96
N LYS A 87 8.98 4.84 15.79
CA LYS A 87 8.62 3.73 14.90
C LYS A 87 9.48 2.50 15.24
N LEU A 88 9.04 1.30 14.85
CA LEU A 88 9.68 0.02 15.16
C LEU A 88 10.13 -0.13 16.64
N ARG A 89 9.27 0.30 17.57
CA ARG A 89 9.54 0.41 19.02
C ARG A 89 10.14 -0.87 19.59
N TYR A 90 11.15 -0.73 20.43
CA TYR A 90 11.83 -1.83 21.14
C TYR A 90 12.54 -2.85 20.24
N THR A 91 12.73 -2.54 18.96
CA THR A 91 13.65 -3.27 18.08
C THR A 91 14.99 -2.53 17.99
N PRO A 92 16.08 -3.20 17.57
CA PRO A 92 17.35 -2.54 17.28
C PRO A 92 17.29 -1.47 16.16
N TYR A 93 16.17 -1.38 15.42
CA TYR A 93 15.93 -0.41 14.34
C TYR A 93 14.88 0.64 14.70
N GLN A 94 14.60 0.84 15.99
CA GLN A 94 13.70 1.92 16.37
C GLN A 94 14.23 3.28 15.89
N MET A 95 13.35 4.10 15.35
CA MET A 95 13.69 5.43 14.84
C MET A 95 12.66 6.45 15.33
N SER A 96 13.11 7.67 15.63
CA SER A 96 12.19 8.76 15.94
C SER A 96 11.72 9.44 14.67
N CYS A 97 10.51 10.00 14.74
CA CYS A 97 9.94 10.85 13.71
C CYS A 97 8.98 11.86 14.35
N LEU A 98 8.79 12.99 13.69
CA LEU A 98 7.72 13.92 14.02
C LEU A 98 6.42 13.44 13.39
N VAL A 99 5.49 12.95 14.22
CA VAL A 99 4.14 12.62 13.75
C VAL A 99 3.28 13.89 13.69
N ALA A 100 2.32 13.93 12.77
CA ALA A 100 1.54 15.12 12.48
C ALA A 100 0.74 15.62 13.70
N GLU A 101 0.31 14.72 14.57
CA GLU A 101 -0.46 15.00 15.78
C GLU A 101 0.39 15.28 17.04
N GLU A 102 1.73 15.19 16.95
CA GLU A 102 2.63 15.47 18.07
C GLU A 102 2.53 16.91 18.56
N GLU A 103 2.77 17.19 19.85
CA GLU A 103 2.70 18.56 20.41
C GLU A 103 3.65 19.55 19.70
N ASP A 104 4.85 19.07 19.32
CA ASP A 104 5.84 19.85 18.59
C ASP A 104 5.52 20.00 17.09
N SER A 105 4.47 19.33 16.59
CA SER A 105 4.04 19.45 15.20
C SER A 105 3.30 20.77 14.98
N PRO A 106 3.56 21.48 13.86
CA PRO A 106 2.78 22.67 13.50
C PRO A 106 1.29 22.37 13.30
N TYR A 107 0.91 21.10 13.15
CA TYR A 107 -0.45 20.65 12.92
C TYR A 107 -1.17 20.16 14.18
N HIS A 108 -0.55 20.16 15.37
CA HIS A 108 -1.11 19.60 16.60
C HIS A 108 -2.57 20.04 16.87
N HIS A 109 -2.83 21.36 16.77
CA HIS A 109 -4.14 21.95 17.02
C HIS A 109 -5.26 21.40 16.11
N ILE A 110 -4.94 21.02 14.87
CA ILE A 110 -5.90 20.51 13.88
C ILE A 110 -6.60 19.25 14.41
N PHE A 111 -5.86 18.38 15.11
CA PHE A 111 -6.41 17.13 15.63
C PHE A 111 -7.37 17.35 16.79
N ASN A 112 -7.10 18.33 17.65
CA ASN A 112 -7.98 18.69 18.76
C ASN A 112 -9.25 19.41 18.29
N ASP A 113 -9.15 20.19 17.21
CA ASP A 113 -10.27 20.96 16.65
C ASP A 113 -11.12 20.16 15.66
N PHE A 114 -10.63 19.02 15.18
CA PHE A 114 -11.28 18.17 14.19
C PHE A 114 -12.74 17.85 14.53
N LYS A 115 -13.62 17.90 13.50
CA LYS A 115 -15.06 17.67 13.65
C LYS A 115 -15.56 16.49 12.82
N SER A 116 -15.18 16.44 11.55
CA SER A 116 -15.67 15.44 10.61
C SER A 116 -14.80 15.44 9.37
N LEU A 117 -14.73 14.30 8.69
CA LEU A 117 -14.14 14.16 7.37
C LEU A 117 -14.99 14.79 6.27
N ASP A 118 -16.21 15.24 6.56
CA ASP A 118 -17.09 15.97 5.62
C ASP A 118 -17.21 15.28 4.24
N ASN A 119 -17.51 13.97 4.27
CA ASN A 119 -17.59 13.10 3.10
C ASN A 119 -16.31 12.99 2.25
N HIS A 120 -15.14 13.35 2.79
CA HIS A 120 -13.85 13.13 2.12
C HIS A 120 -13.72 11.67 1.66
N ILE A 121 -13.26 11.47 0.42
CA ILE A 121 -13.30 10.16 -0.24
C ILE A 121 -12.04 9.35 0.09
N PHE A 122 -12.25 8.14 0.60
CA PHE A 122 -11.19 7.19 0.91
C PHE A 122 -11.40 5.87 0.17
N ILE A 123 -10.42 5.47 -0.62
CA ILE A 123 -10.41 4.20 -1.35
C ILE A 123 -9.60 3.19 -0.53
N VAL A 124 -10.25 2.14 -0.02
CA VAL A 124 -9.61 1.14 0.85
C VAL A 124 -9.25 -0.10 0.04
N ALA A 125 -7.99 -0.21 -0.37
CA ALA A 125 -7.47 -1.31 -1.17
C ALA A 125 -6.74 -2.36 -0.32
N THR A 126 -6.91 -3.64 -0.67
CA THR A 126 -6.34 -4.77 0.08
C THR A 126 -4.94 -5.19 -0.36
N LEU A 127 -4.47 -4.66 -1.50
CA LEU A 127 -3.15 -4.96 -2.06
C LEU A 127 -2.46 -3.68 -2.50
N HIS A 128 -1.17 -3.58 -2.20
CA HIS A 128 -0.33 -2.48 -2.69
C HIS A 128 -0.34 -2.36 -4.23
N SER A 129 -0.44 -3.48 -4.95
CA SER A 129 -0.48 -3.50 -6.42
C SER A 129 -1.76 -2.88 -7.01
N MET A 130 -2.78 -2.59 -6.20
CA MET A 130 -3.99 -1.90 -6.64
C MET A 130 -3.82 -0.38 -6.73
N VAL A 131 -2.84 0.19 -6.02
CA VAL A 131 -2.70 1.66 -5.90
C VAL A 131 -2.46 2.31 -7.26
N ALA A 132 -1.51 1.80 -8.03
CA ALA A 132 -1.15 2.37 -9.33
C ALA A 132 -2.27 2.35 -10.38
N PRO A 133 -2.95 1.21 -10.67
CA PRO A 133 -4.04 1.19 -11.65
C PRO A 133 -5.22 2.09 -11.23
N ILE A 134 -5.59 2.12 -9.94
CA ILE A 134 -6.65 3.00 -9.45
C ILE A 134 -6.28 4.47 -9.65
N ALA A 135 -5.09 4.87 -9.21
CA ALA A 135 -4.63 6.26 -9.33
C ALA A 135 -4.51 6.69 -10.79
N ALA A 136 -4.03 5.80 -11.66
CA ALA A 136 -3.94 6.02 -13.10
C ALA A 136 -5.33 6.26 -13.72
N MET A 137 -6.31 5.42 -13.37
CA MET A 137 -7.67 5.59 -13.88
C MET A 137 -8.30 6.90 -13.40
N ILE A 138 -8.12 7.27 -12.13
CA ILE A 138 -8.62 8.56 -11.61
C ILE A 138 -8.01 9.72 -12.40
N LYS A 139 -6.68 9.74 -12.57
CA LYS A 139 -6.00 10.80 -13.34
C LYS A 139 -6.34 10.79 -14.83
N TYR A 140 -6.64 9.63 -15.40
CA TYR A 140 -7.11 9.49 -16.78
C TYR A 140 -8.48 10.15 -16.98
N MET A 141 -9.38 9.97 -16.00
CA MET A 141 -10.72 10.58 -16.03
C MET A 141 -10.68 12.07 -15.69
N ASN A 142 -9.90 12.46 -14.68
CA ASN A 142 -9.72 13.83 -14.28
C ASN A 142 -8.31 14.05 -13.72
N LYS A 143 -7.45 14.66 -14.55
CA LYS A 143 -6.05 14.94 -14.23
C LYS A 143 -5.84 15.92 -13.07
N ASP A 144 -6.85 16.76 -12.79
CA ASP A 144 -6.75 17.85 -11.82
C ASP A 144 -7.04 17.38 -10.38
N LEU A 145 -7.61 16.18 -10.21
CA LEU A 145 -7.86 15.59 -8.89
C LEU A 145 -6.55 15.24 -8.18
N ARG A 146 -6.42 15.69 -6.93
CA ARG A 146 -5.24 15.45 -6.09
C ARG A 146 -5.41 14.17 -5.29
N ILE A 147 -4.48 13.23 -5.47
CA ILE A 147 -4.55 11.90 -4.91
C ILE A 147 -3.44 11.71 -3.87
N ASN A 148 -3.85 11.45 -2.63
CA ASN A 148 -2.94 11.04 -1.57
C ASN A 148 -2.87 9.52 -1.48
N TYR A 149 -1.73 8.97 -1.06
CA TYR A 149 -1.59 7.56 -0.69
C TYR A 149 -1.23 7.40 0.79
N MET A 150 -2.03 6.63 1.51
CA MET A 150 -1.79 6.27 2.90
C MET A 150 -1.36 4.81 3.00
N MET A 151 -0.12 4.61 3.43
CA MET A 151 0.44 3.29 3.68
C MET A 151 0.21 2.87 5.13
N THR A 152 -0.54 1.79 5.33
CA THR A 152 -0.77 1.19 6.65
C THR A 152 0.45 0.40 7.12
N ASP A 153 0.49 0.09 8.40
CA ASP A 153 1.51 -0.77 9.00
C ASP A 153 1.24 -2.27 8.85
N GLY A 154 0.36 -2.68 7.93
CA GLY A 154 0.12 -4.08 7.63
C GLY A 154 1.38 -4.89 7.27
N GLY A 155 2.42 -4.21 6.76
CA GLY A 155 3.77 -4.75 6.63
C GLY A 155 4.83 -4.12 7.55
N ALA A 156 4.51 -3.00 8.22
CA ALA A 156 5.45 -2.17 9.00
C ALA A 156 6.77 -1.88 8.25
N LEU A 157 6.66 -1.45 6.99
CA LEU A 157 7.79 -1.25 6.07
C LEU A 157 8.08 0.25 5.82
N PRO A 158 9.31 0.59 5.39
CA PRO A 158 9.62 1.89 4.81
C PRO A 158 8.91 2.08 3.47
N MET A 159 8.30 3.25 3.27
CA MET A 159 7.66 3.61 2.00
C MET A 159 8.66 3.67 0.84
N ALA A 160 9.91 4.03 1.14
CA ALA A 160 11.01 4.10 0.18
C ALA A 160 11.24 2.77 -0.57
N PHE A 161 10.85 1.63 0.03
CA PHE A 161 10.94 0.33 -0.62
C PHE A 161 10.03 0.19 -1.86
N SER A 162 8.93 0.95 -1.93
CA SER A 162 8.03 0.88 -3.07
C SER A 162 8.52 1.73 -4.25
N ASN A 163 9.09 1.06 -5.24
CA ASN A 163 9.34 1.67 -6.55
C ASN A 163 8.03 2.18 -7.21
N THR A 164 6.89 1.53 -6.95
CA THR A 164 5.60 1.96 -7.49
C THR A 164 5.21 3.33 -6.96
N ILE A 165 5.29 3.55 -5.64
CA ILE A 165 4.96 4.87 -5.07
C ILE A 165 5.95 5.93 -5.55
N ARG A 166 7.25 5.60 -5.66
CA ARG A 166 8.25 6.52 -6.22
C ARG A 166 7.91 6.92 -7.65
N ASP A 167 7.58 5.97 -8.52
CA ASP A 167 7.21 6.21 -9.92
C ASP A 167 5.93 7.05 -10.03
N LEU A 168 4.90 6.75 -9.23
CA LEU A 168 3.65 7.51 -9.22
C LEU A 168 3.85 8.96 -8.77
N LYS A 169 4.68 9.21 -7.75
CA LYS A 169 5.04 10.58 -7.34
C LYS A 169 5.86 11.30 -8.40
N GLY A 170 6.86 10.62 -8.98
CA GLY A 170 7.70 11.18 -10.04
C GLY A 170 6.94 11.55 -11.32
N LYS A 171 5.79 10.91 -11.55
CA LYS A 171 4.86 11.19 -12.66
C LYS A 171 3.69 12.11 -12.28
N GLU A 172 3.68 12.66 -11.06
CA GLU A 172 2.62 13.54 -10.54
C GLU A 172 1.21 12.90 -10.56
N ILE A 173 1.16 11.57 -10.47
CA ILE A 173 -0.09 10.81 -10.35
C ILE A 173 -0.55 10.78 -8.89
N LEU A 174 0.41 10.69 -7.96
CA LEU A 174 0.21 10.86 -6.53
C LEU A 174 0.85 12.17 -6.05
N ASP A 175 0.10 12.93 -5.27
CA ASP A 175 0.51 14.24 -4.77
C ASP A 175 1.33 14.13 -3.48
N LYS A 176 0.78 13.40 -2.49
CA LYS A 176 1.34 13.28 -1.15
C LYS A 176 1.13 11.90 -0.56
N THR A 177 1.95 11.55 0.42
CA THR A 177 1.89 10.26 1.10
C THR A 177 1.85 10.38 2.61
N ILE A 178 1.17 9.44 3.25
CA ILE A 178 1.11 9.28 4.71
C ILE A 178 1.56 7.88 5.06
N THR A 179 2.35 7.75 6.12
CA THR A 179 2.60 6.47 6.78
C THR A 179 1.97 6.42 8.17
N VAL A 180 1.33 5.30 8.47
CA VAL A 180 0.55 5.09 9.68
C VAL A 180 1.20 4.01 10.53
N GLY A 181 1.11 4.12 11.86
CA GLY A 181 1.51 3.06 12.78
C GLY A 181 3.01 2.83 12.71
N HIS A 182 3.44 1.59 12.46
CA HIS A 182 4.84 1.24 12.30
C HIS A 182 5.38 1.28 10.86
N ALA A 183 4.58 1.66 9.86
CA ALA A 183 5.10 2.12 8.58
C ALA A 183 5.75 3.51 8.72
N PHE A 184 6.72 3.82 7.86
CA PHE A 184 7.48 5.08 7.93
C PHE A 184 8.04 5.51 6.57
N GLY A 185 8.49 6.76 6.46
CA GLY A 185 9.03 7.38 5.25
C GLY A 185 7.97 8.04 4.35
N GLY A 186 6.78 8.35 4.87
CA GLY A 186 5.77 9.16 4.16
C GLY A 186 6.11 10.66 4.17
N ASP A 187 5.38 11.48 3.40
CA ASP A 187 5.47 12.94 3.53
C ASP A 187 4.96 13.42 4.90
N LEU A 188 4.03 12.68 5.50
CA LEU A 188 3.63 12.80 6.90
C LEU A 188 3.66 11.43 7.60
N GLU A 189 4.02 11.47 8.88
CA GLU A 189 3.92 10.34 9.79
C GLU A 189 2.72 10.51 10.72
N THR A 190 2.03 9.42 11.02
CA THR A 190 0.93 9.41 12.00
C THR A 190 0.96 8.15 12.87
N ILE A 191 0.37 8.21 14.06
CA ILE A 191 0.37 7.12 15.04
C ILE A 191 -0.61 6.02 14.65
N ASN A 192 -1.79 6.36 14.11
CA ASN A 192 -2.82 5.39 13.79
C ASN A 192 -3.70 5.81 12.60
N ILE A 193 -4.63 4.94 12.21
CA ILE A 193 -5.48 5.18 11.04
C ILE A 193 -6.31 6.47 11.18
N TYR A 194 -6.86 6.76 12.36
CA TYR A 194 -7.73 7.93 12.58
C TYR A 194 -6.96 9.23 12.38
N THR A 195 -5.76 9.35 12.95
CA THR A 195 -4.88 10.50 12.74
C THR A 195 -4.42 10.60 11.29
N GLY A 196 -4.18 9.47 10.61
CA GLY A 196 -3.92 9.43 9.18
C GLY A 196 -5.08 10.01 8.35
N LEU A 197 -6.32 9.61 8.64
CA LEU A 197 -7.52 10.08 7.93
C LEU A 197 -7.70 11.60 8.09
N ILE A 198 -7.53 12.10 9.31
CA ILE A 198 -7.61 13.53 9.62
C ILE A 198 -6.50 14.29 8.86
N ALA A 199 -5.26 13.80 8.92
CA ALA A 199 -4.14 14.43 8.23
C ALA A 199 -4.33 14.47 6.71
N ALA A 200 -4.90 13.41 6.11
CA ALA A 200 -5.16 13.35 4.68
C ALA A 200 -6.09 14.48 4.20
N LYS A 201 -7.14 14.76 4.98
CA LYS A 201 -8.11 15.82 4.69
C LYS A 201 -7.62 17.21 5.09
N GLU A 202 -7.31 17.39 6.38
CA GLU A 202 -7.12 18.73 6.95
C GLU A 202 -5.74 19.32 6.62
N ILE A 203 -4.72 18.47 6.51
CA ILE A 203 -3.32 18.89 6.32
C ILE A 203 -2.92 18.78 4.85
N LEU A 204 -3.00 17.58 4.27
CA LEU A 204 -2.59 17.36 2.88
C LEU A 204 -3.61 17.90 1.88
N LYS A 205 -4.89 18.02 2.29
CA LYS A 205 -5.97 18.59 1.48
C LYS A 205 -6.05 17.97 0.08
N GLY A 206 -5.79 16.67 -0.04
CA GLY A 206 -6.05 15.96 -1.29
C GLY A 206 -7.55 15.92 -1.55
N ASP A 207 -7.97 15.55 -2.76
CA ASP A 207 -9.38 15.34 -3.09
C ASP A 207 -9.78 13.88 -2.82
N ILE A 208 -8.83 12.95 -3.01
CA ILE A 208 -9.00 11.50 -2.81
C ILE A 208 -7.82 10.97 -2.01
N THR A 209 -8.05 9.97 -1.15
CA THR A 209 -6.97 9.22 -0.49
C THR A 209 -7.11 7.72 -0.70
N ILE A 210 -6.11 7.11 -1.32
CA ILE A 210 -6.00 5.65 -1.47
C ILE A 210 -5.29 5.10 -0.23
N ILE A 211 -5.91 4.16 0.46
CA ILE A 211 -5.38 3.49 1.65
C ILE A 211 -5.06 2.04 1.29
N SER A 212 -3.82 1.60 1.54
CA SER A 212 -3.43 0.20 1.43
C SER A 212 -2.14 -0.06 2.18
N MET A 213 -1.93 -1.27 2.68
CA MET A 213 -0.60 -1.73 3.12
C MET A 213 0.49 -1.50 2.06
N GLY A 214 1.74 -1.48 2.53
CA GLY A 214 2.92 -1.58 1.68
C GLY A 214 3.01 -2.94 0.95
N PRO A 215 4.00 -3.14 0.08
CA PRO A 215 4.20 -4.42 -0.59
C PRO A 215 4.44 -5.57 0.41
N GLY A 216 4.09 -6.80 0.02
CA GLY A 216 4.33 -7.99 0.86
C GLY A 216 3.13 -8.43 1.70
N ILE A 217 1.95 -8.55 1.09
CA ILE A 217 0.76 -9.09 1.77
C ILE A 217 1.06 -10.46 2.39
N VAL A 218 0.66 -10.65 3.65
CA VAL A 218 0.75 -11.93 4.34
C VAL A 218 -0.60 -12.65 4.30
N GLY A 219 -0.54 -13.97 4.11
CA GLY A 219 -1.70 -14.85 4.22
C GLY A 219 -1.26 -16.24 4.69
N SER A 220 -1.84 -16.74 5.78
CA SER A 220 -1.57 -18.07 6.31
C SER A 220 -2.44 -19.17 5.68
N GLY A 221 -3.40 -18.78 4.83
CA GLY A 221 -4.42 -19.69 4.29
C GLY A 221 -5.58 -19.96 5.24
N THR A 222 -5.56 -19.43 6.46
CA THR A 222 -6.71 -19.49 7.38
C THR A 222 -7.68 -18.35 7.12
N LYS A 223 -8.95 -18.53 7.51
CA LYS A 223 -10.07 -17.62 7.23
C LYS A 223 -9.81 -16.16 7.61
N TYR A 224 -9.14 -15.91 8.74
CA TYR A 224 -8.85 -14.56 9.24
C TYR A 224 -7.36 -14.19 9.19
N GLY A 225 -6.50 -15.11 8.76
CA GLY A 225 -5.05 -14.96 8.83
C GLY A 225 -4.47 -14.30 7.59
N PHE A 226 -4.90 -13.09 7.25
CA PHE A 226 -4.33 -12.32 6.14
C PHE A 226 -4.34 -10.82 6.44
N THR A 227 -3.33 -10.09 5.95
CA THR A 227 -3.16 -8.66 6.27
C THR A 227 -4.34 -7.80 5.78
N GLY A 228 -4.91 -8.15 4.62
CA GLY A 228 -6.02 -7.41 3.99
C GLY A 228 -7.31 -7.36 4.82
N MET A 229 -7.36 -8.07 5.96
CA MET A 229 -8.40 -7.92 6.98
C MET A 229 -8.55 -6.48 7.47
N GLU A 230 -7.46 -5.68 7.40
CA GLU A 230 -7.48 -4.28 7.80
C GLU A 230 -8.52 -3.44 7.06
N GLN A 231 -8.90 -3.81 5.83
CA GLN A 231 -9.92 -3.11 5.05
C GLN A 231 -11.21 -2.93 5.85
N GLY A 232 -11.63 -3.91 6.66
CA GLY A 232 -12.88 -3.85 7.40
C GLY A 232 -12.89 -2.75 8.47
N TYR A 233 -11.90 -2.74 9.37
CA TYR A 233 -11.87 -1.72 10.44
C TYR A 233 -11.50 -0.33 9.89
N ILE A 234 -10.78 -0.24 8.77
CA ILE A 234 -10.48 1.04 8.11
C ILE A 234 -11.76 1.65 7.53
N ILE A 235 -12.62 0.85 6.89
CA ILE A 235 -13.95 1.30 6.45
C ILE A 235 -14.74 1.85 7.64
N ASP A 236 -14.77 1.10 8.76
CA ASP A 236 -15.47 1.55 9.97
C ASP A 236 -14.88 2.86 10.51
N ALA A 237 -13.55 3.01 10.53
CA ALA A 237 -12.89 4.24 10.96
C ALA A 237 -13.25 5.45 10.08
N ILE A 238 -13.26 5.28 8.75
CA ILE A 238 -13.67 6.33 7.81
C ILE A 238 -15.10 6.78 8.08
N ASN A 239 -16.03 5.82 8.18
CA ASN A 239 -17.44 6.11 8.38
C ASN A 239 -17.70 6.73 9.76
N ASN A 240 -17.02 6.27 10.81
CA ASN A 240 -17.12 6.83 12.17
C ASN A 240 -16.69 8.30 12.23
N LEU A 241 -15.75 8.71 11.39
CA LEU A 241 -15.31 10.11 11.29
C LEU A 241 -16.07 10.91 10.22
N GLY A 242 -17.12 10.36 9.60
CA GLY A 242 -17.97 11.05 8.62
C GLY A 242 -17.37 11.17 7.22
N GLY A 243 -16.48 10.25 6.82
CA GLY A 243 -15.93 10.18 5.47
C GLY A 243 -16.71 9.22 4.56
N LEU A 244 -16.36 9.20 3.27
CA LEU A 244 -16.94 8.29 2.29
C LEU A 244 -15.98 7.12 2.02
N ALA A 245 -16.32 5.94 2.52
CA ALA A 245 -15.53 4.73 2.30
C ALA A 245 -15.90 4.04 0.98
N VAL A 246 -14.90 3.85 0.10
CA VAL A 246 -14.98 3.04 -1.11
C VAL A 246 -14.14 1.78 -0.93
N ALA A 247 -14.77 0.62 -0.86
CA ALA A 247 -14.08 -0.65 -0.72
C ALA A 247 -13.68 -1.18 -2.10
N VAL A 248 -12.41 -1.54 -2.25
CA VAL A 248 -11.90 -2.18 -3.48
C VAL A 248 -12.00 -3.69 -3.33
N PRO A 249 -12.89 -4.37 -4.07
CA PRO A 249 -12.93 -5.81 -4.08
C PRO A 249 -11.78 -6.37 -4.92
N ARG A 250 -11.20 -7.47 -4.47
CA ARG A 250 -10.29 -8.25 -5.31
C ARG A 250 -11.11 -9.23 -6.13
N ILE A 251 -11.16 -9.03 -7.45
CA ILE A 251 -11.89 -9.86 -8.39
C ILE A 251 -10.91 -10.44 -9.41
N SER A 252 -11.03 -11.73 -9.71
CA SER A 252 -10.28 -12.40 -10.78
C SER A 252 -10.99 -13.69 -11.17
N PHE A 253 -10.91 -14.06 -12.45
CA PHE A 253 -11.39 -15.35 -12.94
C PHE A 253 -10.25 -16.25 -13.47
N LYS A 254 -8.99 -15.81 -13.32
CA LYS A 254 -7.83 -16.53 -13.85
C LYS A 254 -7.54 -17.83 -13.10
N ASP A 255 -7.80 -17.84 -11.79
CA ASP A 255 -7.60 -19.03 -10.97
C ASP A 255 -8.87 -19.88 -10.96
N LEU A 256 -8.78 -21.10 -11.50
CA LEU A 256 -9.91 -22.00 -11.66
C LEU A 256 -10.42 -22.60 -10.34
N ARG A 257 -9.66 -22.45 -9.23
CA ARG A 257 -10.11 -22.92 -7.92
C ARG A 257 -11.26 -22.04 -7.45
N GLU A 258 -12.38 -22.65 -7.06
CA GLU A 258 -13.64 -21.93 -6.74
C GLU A 258 -13.46 -20.74 -5.79
N ARG A 259 -12.63 -20.87 -4.74
CA ARG A 259 -12.38 -19.78 -3.76
C ARG A 259 -11.63 -18.56 -4.31
N HIS A 260 -11.05 -18.69 -5.51
CA HIS A 260 -10.26 -17.65 -6.18
C HIS A 260 -10.93 -17.14 -7.46
N LYS A 261 -12.11 -17.69 -7.81
CA LYS A 261 -12.94 -17.25 -8.93
C LYS A 261 -13.90 -16.15 -8.47
N GLY A 262 -14.06 -15.10 -9.29
CA GLY A 262 -14.90 -13.95 -8.97
C GLY A 262 -14.33 -13.12 -7.81
N ILE A 263 -15.19 -12.71 -6.87
CA ILE A 263 -14.79 -11.99 -5.66
C ILE A 263 -13.98 -12.92 -4.76
N SER A 264 -12.77 -12.50 -4.40
CA SER A 264 -11.89 -13.31 -3.56
C SER A 264 -12.52 -13.61 -2.20
N HIS A 265 -12.23 -14.80 -1.65
CA HIS A 265 -12.67 -15.16 -0.31
C HIS A 265 -12.22 -14.17 0.78
N HIS A 266 -11.07 -13.52 0.60
CA HIS A 266 -10.59 -12.46 1.50
C HIS A 266 -11.55 -11.26 1.52
N THR A 267 -11.91 -10.74 0.33
CA THR A 267 -12.89 -9.65 0.19
C THR A 267 -14.25 -10.06 0.75
N ILE A 268 -14.72 -11.27 0.43
CA ILE A 268 -15.96 -11.82 0.97
C ILE A 268 -15.95 -11.81 2.50
N THR A 269 -14.86 -12.28 3.12
CA THR A 269 -14.77 -12.36 4.58
C THR A 269 -14.83 -10.97 5.20
N VAL A 270 -14.09 -10.00 4.66
CA VAL A 270 -14.09 -8.62 5.15
C VAL A 270 -15.49 -7.99 5.09
N LEU A 271 -16.16 -8.07 3.94
CA LEU A 271 -17.46 -7.44 3.72
C LEU A 271 -18.60 -8.16 4.47
N SER A 272 -18.62 -9.50 4.46
CA SER A 272 -19.70 -10.24 5.11
C SER A 272 -19.63 -10.28 6.63
N GLN A 273 -18.42 -10.20 7.23
CA GLN A 273 -18.24 -10.53 8.65
C GLN A 273 -17.48 -9.50 9.48
N ILE A 274 -16.59 -8.70 8.89
CA ILE A 274 -15.67 -7.85 9.66
C ILE A 274 -16.14 -6.42 9.71
N THR A 275 -16.57 -5.90 8.56
CA THR A 275 -17.00 -4.51 8.42
C THR A 275 -18.35 -4.32 9.13
N ASN A 276 -18.45 -3.34 10.03
CA ASN A 276 -19.68 -3.07 10.79
C ASN A 276 -20.55 -1.98 10.16
N THR A 277 -19.95 -1.12 9.35
CA THR A 277 -20.60 0.00 8.66
C THR A 277 -20.74 -0.27 7.15
N LYS A 278 -21.53 0.56 6.45
CA LYS A 278 -21.71 0.40 5.01
C LYS A 278 -20.53 0.98 4.23
N ALA A 279 -19.96 0.20 3.31
CA ALA A 279 -19.03 0.68 2.30
C ALA A 279 -19.74 0.85 0.95
N ASN A 280 -19.17 1.67 0.08
CA ASN A 280 -19.46 1.65 -1.35
C ASN A 280 -18.54 0.62 -2.01
N VAL A 281 -19.10 -0.53 -2.39
CA VAL A 281 -18.37 -1.63 -3.03
C VAL A 281 -18.59 -1.53 -4.54
N VAL A 282 -17.52 -1.18 -5.25
CA VAL A 282 -17.57 -0.97 -6.70
C VAL A 282 -17.22 -2.27 -7.42
N LEU A 283 -18.09 -2.69 -8.33
CA LEU A 283 -17.94 -3.87 -9.18
C LEU A 283 -17.85 -3.46 -10.64
N PRO A 284 -17.02 -4.15 -11.44
CA PRO A 284 -16.97 -3.91 -12.88
C PRO A 284 -18.22 -4.46 -13.59
N TYR A 285 -18.57 -3.85 -14.71
CA TYR A 285 -19.27 -4.57 -15.77
C TYR A 285 -18.30 -5.57 -16.44
N LEU A 286 -18.77 -6.79 -16.69
CA LEU A 286 -18.01 -7.89 -17.30
C LEU A 286 -18.91 -8.66 -18.27
N GLU A 287 -18.38 -9.71 -18.91
CA GLU A 287 -19.20 -10.67 -19.65
C GLU A 287 -20.32 -11.24 -18.76
N GLU A 288 -21.50 -11.48 -19.33
CA GLU A 288 -22.74 -11.85 -18.63
C GLU A 288 -22.55 -12.99 -17.63
N GLU A 289 -21.89 -14.09 -18.04
CA GLU A 289 -21.62 -15.24 -17.16
C GLU A 289 -20.79 -14.88 -15.92
N LYS A 290 -19.83 -13.95 -16.07
CA LYS A 290 -18.98 -13.49 -14.96
C LYS A 290 -19.77 -12.57 -14.04
N GLU A 291 -20.55 -11.65 -14.60
CA GLU A 291 -21.41 -10.78 -13.78
C GLU A 291 -22.42 -11.55 -12.96
N ASP A 292 -23.08 -12.53 -13.56
CA ASP A 292 -24.05 -13.37 -12.86
C ASP A 292 -23.39 -14.14 -11.72
N TYR A 293 -22.16 -14.62 -11.93
CA TYR A 293 -21.36 -15.22 -10.87
C TYR A 293 -21.05 -14.23 -9.74
N LEU A 294 -20.69 -12.97 -10.04
CA LEU A 294 -20.46 -11.94 -9.02
C LEU A 294 -21.75 -11.64 -8.24
N LYS A 295 -22.88 -11.49 -8.93
CA LYS A 295 -24.20 -11.24 -8.32
C LYS A 295 -24.60 -12.39 -7.39
N GLU A 296 -24.37 -13.63 -7.82
CA GLU A 296 -24.62 -14.83 -7.01
C GLU A 296 -23.76 -14.84 -5.73
N GLN A 297 -22.48 -14.48 -5.82
CA GLN A 297 -21.59 -14.39 -4.65
C GLN A 297 -22.08 -13.34 -3.64
N ILE A 298 -22.50 -12.17 -4.11
CA ILE A 298 -23.04 -11.09 -3.28
C ILE A 298 -24.31 -11.53 -2.56
N ASP A 299 -25.20 -12.19 -3.29
CA ASP A 299 -26.51 -12.61 -2.79
C ASP A 299 -26.39 -13.73 -1.76
N LYS A 300 -25.60 -14.77 -2.05
CA LYS A 300 -25.36 -15.90 -1.12
C LYS A 300 -24.84 -15.45 0.24
N LEU A 301 -24.12 -14.33 0.29
CA LEU A 301 -23.43 -13.84 1.47
C LEU A 301 -24.08 -12.58 2.07
N ASN A 302 -25.27 -12.20 1.58
CA ASN A 302 -26.02 -11.02 2.00
C ASN A 302 -25.19 -9.72 1.98
N ILE A 303 -24.21 -9.62 1.08
CA ILE A 303 -23.33 -8.45 0.99
C ILE A 303 -24.16 -7.20 0.60
N LYS A 304 -25.17 -7.37 -0.25
CA LYS A 304 -26.07 -6.28 -0.68
C LYS A 304 -26.89 -5.61 0.43
N THR A 305 -27.11 -6.30 1.56
CA THR A 305 -27.85 -5.70 2.68
C THR A 305 -26.92 -4.94 3.62
N ARG A 306 -25.63 -5.31 3.62
CA ARG A 306 -24.58 -4.71 4.46
C ARG A 306 -23.86 -3.54 3.80
N HIS A 307 -23.83 -3.47 2.48
CA HIS A 307 -23.06 -2.49 1.73
C HIS A 307 -23.83 -1.96 0.52
N ASN A 308 -23.38 -0.82 0.00
CA ASN A 308 -23.90 -0.26 -1.24
C ASN A 308 -23.13 -0.90 -2.41
N ILE A 309 -23.85 -1.62 -3.27
CA ILE A 309 -23.25 -2.27 -4.44
C ILE A 309 -23.42 -1.35 -5.64
N ILE A 310 -22.30 -1.01 -6.27
CA ILE A 310 -22.25 -0.05 -7.38
C ILE A 310 -21.56 -0.75 -8.55
N PHE A 311 -22.22 -0.83 -9.69
CA PHE A 311 -21.59 -1.30 -10.92
C PHE A 311 -21.07 -0.10 -11.71
N GLN A 312 -19.86 -0.22 -12.25
CA GLN A 312 -19.21 0.83 -13.01
C GLN A 312 -18.36 0.24 -14.13
N ASP A 313 -18.26 0.96 -15.24
CA ASP A 313 -17.33 0.63 -16.32
C ASP A 313 -15.87 0.83 -15.87
N GLY A 314 -14.98 -0.02 -16.35
CA GLY A 314 -13.55 0.02 -16.09
C GLY A 314 -12.70 -0.40 -17.28
N GLU A 315 -13.27 -0.50 -18.48
CA GLU A 315 -12.57 -1.02 -19.68
C GLU A 315 -11.39 -0.14 -20.10
N ASP A 316 -11.45 1.17 -19.84
CA ASP A 316 -10.40 2.12 -20.18
C ASP A 316 -9.12 2.01 -19.33
N ILE A 317 -9.08 1.09 -18.35
CA ILE A 317 -7.91 0.90 -17.47
C ILE A 317 -6.61 0.65 -18.24
N GLN A 318 -6.68 -0.07 -19.37
CA GLN A 318 -5.48 -0.31 -20.18
C GLN A 318 -4.95 1.01 -20.77
N LYS A 319 -5.83 1.85 -21.31
CA LYS A 319 -5.47 3.16 -21.87
C LYS A 319 -4.91 4.08 -20.78
N ALA A 320 -5.53 4.08 -19.60
CA ALA A 320 -5.06 4.85 -18.45
C ALA A 320 -3.64 4.44 -18.05
N MET A 321 -3.37 3.15 -17.91
CA MET A 321 -2.04 2.66 -17.56
C MET A 321 -0.99 2.94 -18.64
N GLU A 322 -1.36 2.82 -19.92
CA GLU A 322 -0.49 3.14 -21.06
C GLU A 322 -0.16 4.63 -21.14
N MET A 323 -1.14 5.52 -20.91
CA MET A 323 -0.96 6.97 -20.88
C MET A 323 0.15 7.40 -19.91
N PHE A 324 0.20 6.75 -18.74
CA PHE A 324 1.19 7.05 -17.70
C PHE A 324 2.42 6.12 -17.72
N ASN A 325 2.56 5.28 -18.76
CA ASN A 325 3.64 4.31 -18.92
C ASN A 325 3.86 3.48 -17.64
N LEU A 326 2.78 2.98 -17.05
CA LEU A 326 2.82 2.18 -15.83
C LEU A 326 2.96 0.70 -16.16
N LYS A 327 4.07 0.10 -15.70
CA LYS A 327 4.40 -1.31 -15.92
C LYS A 327 4.08 -2.17 -14.70
N THR A 328 2.95 -1.91 -14.04
CA THR A 328 2.62 -2.59 -12.79
C THR A 328 2.22 -4.04 -13.06
N SER A 329 2.72 -4.95 -12.24
CA SER A 329 2.26 -6.32 -12.16
C SER A 329 1.69 -6.62 -10.78
N SER A 330 0.72 -7.53 -10.70
CA SER A 330 0.16 -8.03 -9.44
C SER A 330 0.45 -9.52 -9.34
N MET A 331 1.19 -9.94 -8.31
CA MET A 331 1.62 -11.35 -8.15
C MET A 331 2.31 -11.93 -9.39
N GLY A 332 3.14 -11.11 -10.08
CA GLY A 332 3.83 -11.51 -11.31
C GLY A 332 2.95 -11.53 -12.56
N ARG A 333 1.68 -11.09 -12.48
CA ARG A 333 0.73 -11.03 -13.60
C ARG A 333 0.59 -9.59 -14.10
N THR A 334 0.64 -9.42 -15.41
CA THR A 334 0.38 -8.16 -16.11
C THR A 334 -1.11 -7.95 -16.39
N ILE A 335 -1.50 -6.83 -17.01
CA ILE A 335 -2.89 -6.61 -17.45
C ILE A 335 -3.38 -7.69 -18.42
N LYS A 336 -2.51 -8.13 -19.34
CA LYS A 336 -2.82 -9.20 -20.30
C LYS A 336 -3.04 -10.54 -19.63
N ASP A 337 -2.46 -10.72 -18.46
CA ASP A 337 -2.57 -11.95 -17.71
C ASP A 337 -3.91 -12.08 -17.00
N ASP A 338 -4.48 -10.99 -16.49
CA ASP A 338 -5.61 -11.00 -15.56
C ASP A 338 -6.50 -9.76 -15.78
N ILE A 339 -7.06 -9.63 -16.98
CA ILE A 339 -7.76 -8.41 -17.41
C ILE A 339 -8.93 -8.04 -16.50
N ASP A 340 -9.71 -9.02 -16.04
CA ASP A 340 -10.86 -8.80 -15.15
C ASP A 340 -10.44 -8.14 -13.83
N TYR A 341 -9.25 -8.50 -13.30
CA TYR A 341 -8.68 -7.85 -12.12
C TYR A 341 -8.42 -6.37 -12.37
N PHE A 342 -7.82 -6.02 -13.51
CA PHE A 342 -7.54 -4.62 -13.84
C PHE A 342 -8.81 -3.83 -14.18
N ILE A 343 -9.77 -4.40 -14.92
CA ILE A 343 -11.06 -3.75 -15.19
C ILE A 343 -11.77 -3.42 -13.87
N SER A 344 -11.73 -4.33 -12.88
CA SER A 344 -12.27 -4.07 -11.55
C SER A 344 -11.65 -2.84 -10.87
N LEU A 345 -10.35 -2.61 -11.05
CA LEU A 345 -9.64 -1.44 -10.50
C LEU A 345 -9.94 -0.18 -11.31
N GLY A 346 -10.13 -0.31 -12.63
CA GLY A 346 -10.64 0.74 -13.49
C GLY A 346 -12.02 1.21 -13.03
N ALA A 347 -12.93 0.29 -12.75
CA ALA A 347 -14.28 0.58 -12.27
C ALA A 347 -14.27 1.42 -10.99
N VAL A 348 -13.38 1.08 -10.03
CA VAL A 348 -13.20 1.87 -8.80
C VAL A 348 -12.72 3.28 -9.14
N GLY A 349 -11.69 3.42 -9.97
CA GLY A 349 -11.14 4.72 -10.33
C GLY A 349 -12.14 5.60 -11.07
N GLN A 350 -12.93 5.02 -11.99
CA GLN A 350 -13.96 5.72 -12.74
C GLN A 350 -15.13 6.16 -11.84
N TYR A 351 -15.58 5.29 -10.93
CA TYR A 351 -16.62 5.64 -9.96
C TYR A 351 -16.18 6.81 -9.08
N VAL A 352 -14.95 6.76 -8.56
CA VAL A 352 -14.48 7.84 -7.68
C VAL A 352 -14.29 9.14 -8.44
N ALA A 353 -13.78 9.08 -9.67
CA ALA A 353 -13.63 10.28 -10.50
C ALA A 353 -14.98 10.92 -10.86
N SER A 354 -16.07 10.14 -11.00
CA SER A 354 -17.41 10.66 -11.33
C SER A 354 -18.15 11.33 -10.16
N LEU A 355 -17.55 11.33 -8.96
CA LEU A 355 -18.06 12.05 -7.80
C LEU A 355 -17.64 13.54 -7.78
N PHE A 356 -16.82 13.97 -8.75
CA PHE A 356 -16.36 15.35 -8.95
C PHE A 356 -16.81 15.85 -10.33
#